data_AF-A0A060C5J5-F1
#
_entry.id   AF-A0A060C5J5-F1
#
_cell.length_a   1.000
_cell.length_b   1.000
_cell.length_c   1.000
_cell.angle_alpha   90.00
_cell.angle_beta   90.00
_cell.angle_gamma   90.00
#
_symmetry.space_group_name_H-M   'P 1'
#
loop_
_entity.id
_entity.type
_entity.pdbx_description
1 polymer ?
#
loop_
_entity_poly.entity_id
_entity_poly.type
_entity_poly.pdbx_seq_one_letter_code
_entity_poly.pdbx_strand_id
1 'polypeptide(L)' 'MDKEISIVMATYNGDKYIEEQILSICSCDAYDELVKEIIISDDGSNDQTINIIERLKKDDDRIKI' A
#
# COMPACT_ATOMS: atom_id res chain seq x y z
N MET A 1 21.69 -3.65 5.35
CA MET A 1 20.72 -4.23 6.31
C MET A 1 19.62 -4.86 5.49
N ASP A 2 19.13 -6.02 5.91
CA ASP A 2 17.94 -6.59 5.28
C ASP A 2 16.72 -5.75 5.68
N LYS A 3 15.78 -5.59 4.75
CA LYS A 3 14.49 -4.94 5.02
C LYS A 3 13.65 -5.91 5.85
N GLU A 4 13.26 -5.52 7.05
CA GLU A 4 12.60 -6.43 8.01
C GLU A 4 11.11 -6.11 8.25
N ILE A 5 10.62 -4.95 7.78
CA ILE A 5 9.24 -4.51 8.06
C ILE A 5 8.31 -4.90 6.90
N SER A 6 7.29 -5.71 7.20
CA SER A 6 6.10 -5.88 6.35
C SER A 6 4.95 -5.07 6.95
N ILE A 7 4.33 -4.20 6.14
CA ILE A 7 3.16 -3.42 6.54
C ILE A 7 1.93 -4.12 5.99
N VAL A 8 0.91 -4.33 6.83
CA VAL A 8 -0.34 -5.01 6.43
C VAL A 8 -1.51 -4.06 6.60
N MET A 9 -2.32 -3.93 5.56
CA MET A 9 -3.53 -3.10 5.52
C MET A 9 -4.72 -3.97 5.10
N ALA A 10 -5.88 -3.73 5.69
CA ALA A 10 -7.14 -4.28 5.24
C ALA A 10 -8.00 -3.14 4.70
N THR A 11 -8.74 -3.36 3.61
CA THR A 11 -9.60 -2.34 3.01
C THR A 11 -10.87 -2.93 2.43
N TYR A 12 -11.94 -2.13 2.45
CA TYR A 12 -13.21 -2.39 1.75
C TYR A 12 -13.86 -1.04 1.45
N ASN A 13 -14.04 -0.75 0.17
CA ASN A 13 -14.59 0.50 -0.33
C ASN A 13 -13.92 1.76 0.28
N GLY A 14 -12.58 1.78 0.22
CA GLY A 14 -11.72 2.80 0.82
C GLY A 14 -11.20 3.85 -0.17
N ASP A 15 -11.81 3.99 -1.35
CA ASP A 15 -11.28 4.82 -2.45
C ASP A 15 -10.97 6.28 -2.09
N LYS A 16 -11.67 6.84 -1.10
CA LYS A 16 -11.46 8.19 -0.58
C LYS A 16 -10.15 8.38 0.18
N TYR A 17 -9.55 7.31 0.71
CA TYR A 17 -8.46 7.41 1.68
C TYR A 17 -7.25 6.54 1.34
N ILE A 18 -7.47 5.44 0.61
CA ILE A 18 -6.43 4.42 0.37
C ILE A 18 -5.19 5.02 -0.32
N GLU A 19 -5.37 6.00 -1.20
CA GLU A 19 -4.25 6.70 -1.86
C GLU A 19 -3.39 7.48 -0.86
N GLU A 20 -4.00 8.37 -0.08
CA GLU A 20 -3.28 9.17 0.92
C GLU A 20 -2.61 8.28 1.97
N GLN A 21 -3.29 7.21 2.39
CA GLN A 21 -2.74 6.23 3.33
C GLN A 21 -1.45 5.60 2.80
N ILE A 22 -1.47 5.05 1.58
CA ILE A 22 -0.29 4.42 0.99
C ILE A 22 0.81 5.44 0.75
N LEU A 23 0.50 6.62 0.21
CA LEU A 23 1.50 7.67 -0.05
C LEU A 23 2.14 8.21 1.24
N SER A 24 1.37 8.31 2.34
CA SER A 24 1.92 8.70 3.64
C SER A 24 2.89 7.66 4.20
N ILE A 25 2.62 6.37 3.99
CA ILE A 25 3.52 5.29 4.36
C ILE A 25 4.80 5.36 3.52
N CYS A 26 4.68 5.50 2.20
CA CYS A 26 5.82 5.57 1.28
C CYS A 26 6.72 6.79 1.51
N SER A 27 6.20 7.85 2.13
CA SER A 27 6.93 9.09 2.42
C SER A 27 7.54 9.14 3.83
N CYS A 28 7.36 8.10 4.65
CA CYS A 28 7.96 8.03 5.98
C CYS A 28 9.49 7.94 5.91
N ASP A 29 10.16 8.56 6.89
CA ASP A 29 11.61 8.45 7.05
C ASP A 29 12.03 6.98 7.17
N ALA A 30 13.10 6.60 6.47
CA ALA A 30 13.63 5.24 6.39
C ALA A 30 12.71 4.19 5.72
N TYR A 31 11.65 4.59 5.02
CA TYR A 31 10.80 3.68 4.23
C TYR A 31 11.63 2.79 3.28
N ASP A 32 12.59 3.39 2.56
CA ASP A 32 13.44 2.66 1.61
C ASP A 32 14.45 1.72 2.28
N GLU A 33 14.80 1.96 3.53
CA GLU A 33 15.80 1.20 4.29
C GLU A 33 15.16 0.04 5.07
N LEU A 34 13.95 0.25 5.60
CA LEU A 34 13.32 -0.67 6.56
C LEU A 34 12.17 -1.48 5.94
N VAL A 35 11.42 -0.91 4.99
CA VAL A 35 10.18 -1.54 4.50
C VAL A 35 10.45 -2.47 3.33
N LYS A 36 10.10 -3.74 3.55
CA LYS A 36 10.23 -4.85 2.62
C LYS A 36 9.03 -4.94 1.68
N GLU A 37 7.82 -4.79 2.21
CA GLU A 37 6.57 -4.93 1.46
C GLU A 37 5.40 -4.24 2.18
N ILE A 38 4.40 -3.86 1.40
CA ILE A 38 3.07 -3.45 1.87
C ILE A 38 2.07 -4.45 1.30
N ILE A 39 1.35 -5.15 2.16
CA ILE A 39 0.34 -6.15 1.79
C ILE A 39 -1.04 -5.56 2.08
N ILE A 40 -1.89 -5.48 1.07
CA ILE A 40 -3.22 -4.86 1.14
C ILE A 40 -4.27 -5.94 0.89
N SER A 41 -4.92 -6.39 1.94
CA SER A 41 -6.03 -7.34 1.86
C SER A 41 -7.32 -6.59 1.55
N ASP A 42 -7.79 -6.67 0.30
CA ASP A 42 -9.09 -6.15 -0.11
C ASP A 42 -10.22 -7.16 0.15
N ASP A 43 -11.32 -6.73 0.79
CA ASP A 43 -12.48 -7.57 1.11
C ASP A 43 -13.59 -7.48 0.05
N GLY A 44 -13.21 -7.41 -1.23
CA GLY A 44 -14.14 -7.39 -2.36
C GLY A 44 -14.74 -6.00 -2.62
N SER A 45 -13.91 -4.97 -2.60
CA SER A 45 -14.33 -3.60 -2.93
C SER A 45 -14.96 -3.54 -4.32
N ASN A 46 -16.00 -2.72 -4.45
CA ASN A 46 -16.73 -2.47 -5.70
C ASN A 46 -16.66 -1.01 -6.16
N ASP A 47 -15.81 -0.22 -5.52
CA ASP A 47 -15.47 1.15 -5.87
C ASP A 47 -14.09 1.24 -6.54
N GLN A 48 -13.43 2.40 -6.48
CA GLN A 48 -12.13 2.60 -7.11
C GLN A 48 -10.93 2.10 -6.30
N THR A 49 -11.14 1.45 -5.15
CA THR A 49 -10.07 1.03 -4.23
C THR A 49 -8.99 0.21 -4.95
N ILE A 50 -9.36 -0.87 -5.64
CA ILE A 50 -8.41 -1.74 -6.36
C ILE A 50 -7.68 -0.97 -7.48
N ASN A 51 -8.40 -0.14 -8.23
CA ASN A 51 -7.83 0.63 -9.33
C ASN A 51 -6.77 1.63 -8.86
N ILE A 52 -6.99 2.24 -7.68
CA ILE A 52 -6.03 3.13 -7.05
C ILE A 52 -4.78 2.35 -6.62
N ILE A 53 -4.94 1.20 -5.96
CA ILE A 53 -3.82 0.39 -5.49
C ILE A 53 -2.98 -0.13 -6.68
N GLU A 54 -3.62 -0.65 -7.73
CA GLU A 54 -2.94 -1.13 -8.94
C GLU A 54 -2.23 -0.01 -9.71
N ARG A 55 -2.71 1.24 -9.61
CA ARG A 55 -1.97 2.40 -10.13
C ARG A 55 -0.69 2.62 -9.34
N LEU A 56 -0.77 2.68 -8.01
CA LEU A 56 0.36 2.96 -7.12
C LEU A 56 1.43 1.85 -7.17
N LYS A 57 1.02 0.59 -7.35
CA LYS A 57 1.93 -0.55 -7.54
C LYS A 57 2.88 -0.40 -8.73
N LYS A 58 2.50 0.37 -9.76
CA LYS A 58 3.39 0.65 -10.91
C LYS A 58 4.56 1.56 -10.54
N ASP A 59 4.41 2.35 -9.49
CA ASP A 59 5.42 3.27 -9.00
C ASP A 59 6.26 2.65 -7.86
N ASP A 60 5.72 1.63 -7.16
CA ASP A 60 6.44 0.90 -6.11
C ASP A 60 6.07 -0.60 -6.07
N ASP A 61 7.02 -1.45 -6.48
CA ASP A 61 6.90 -2.92 -6.51
C ASP A 61 6.74 -3.57 -5.13
N ARG A 62 6.94 -2.82 -4.03
CA ARG A 62 6.70 -3.29 -2.66
C ARG A 62 5.22 -3.41 -2.34
N ILE A 63 4.35 -2.73 -3.08
CA ILE A 63 2.90 -2.72 -2.87
C ILE A 63 2.29 -3.99 -3.49
N LYS A 64 1.54 -4.75 -2.68
CA LYS A 64 0.91 -6.01 -3.05
C LYS A 64 -0.54 -6.03 -2.58
N ILE A 65 -1.44 -6.52 -3.43
CA ILE A 65 -2.82 -6.91 -3.10
C ILE A 65 -2.83 -8.42 -2.87
#